data_AF-A0A2K3JRG5-F1
#
_entry.id   AF-A0A2K3JRG5-F1
#
_cell.length_a   1.000
_cell.length_b   1.000
_cell.length_c   1.000
_cell.angle_alpha   90.00
_cell.angle_beta   90.00
_cell.angle_gamma   90.00
#
_symmetry.space_group_name_H-M   'P 1'
#
loop_
_entity.id
_entity.type
_entity.pdbx_description
1 polymer ?
#
loop_
_entity_poly.entity_id
_entity_poly.type
_entity_poly.pdbx_seq_one_letter_code
_entity_poly.pdbx_strand_id
1 'polypeptide(L)'
;MYKVAKASEFLAITGVGITDIKLAKKAWILPGQSCTVFDLSPVNYTFQVQAMSAEKLPFVLPAVFTIGPRADDRESLLKYAKLISSYDKNSNHVNELVQGIIEGET
;
A
#
# COMPACT_ATOMS: atom_id res chain seq x y z
N MET A 1 21.63 -14.92 -2.98
CA MET A 1 20.57 -15.87 -2.58
C MET A 1 19.42 -15.80 -3.57
N TYR A 2 18.87 -16.92 -4.03
CA TYR A 2 17.68 -16.93 -4.88
C TYR A 2 16.41 -16.83 -4.03
N LYS A 3 15.51 -15.90 -4.36
CA LYS A 3 14.21 -15.73 -3.70
C LYS A 3 13.08 -15.82 -4.69
N VAL A 4 11.97 -16.43 -4.26
CA VAL A 4 10.73 -16.58 -5.02
C VAL A 4 9.58 -16.11 -4.15
N ALA A 5 8.76 -15.21 -4.66
CA ALA A 5 7.54 -14.72 -4.02
C ALA A 5 6.36 -15.66 -4.33
N LYS A 6 5.35 -15.66 -3.45
CA LYS A 6 4.08 -16.38 -3.69
C LYS A 6 3.26 -15.75 -4.81
N ALA A 7 2.14 -16.40 -5.14
CA ALA A 7 1.21 -15.93 -6.16
C ALA A 7 0.65 -14.52 -5.86
N SER A 8 0.36 -14.21 -4.59
CA SER A 8 -0.11 -12.89 -4.14
C SER A 8 1.01 -11.90 -3.82
N GLU A 9 2.28 -12.31 -3.81
CA GLU A 9 3.39 -11.48 -3.30
C GLU A 9 4.30 -10.98 -4.43
N PHE A 10 5.00 -9.87 -4.22
CA PHE A 10 6.06 -9.38 -5.08
C PHE A 10 7.33 -9.08 -4.28
N LEU A 11 8.48 -9.27 -4.94
CA LEU A 11 9.78 -8.86 -4.41
C LEU A 11 10.06 -7.43 -4.89
N ALA A 12 10.22 -6.50 -3.95
CA ALA A 12 10.84 -5.20 -4.16
C ALA A 12 12.33 -5.31 -3.85
N ILE A 13 13.18 -5.06 -4.84
CA ILE A 13 14.64 -5.20 -4.72
C ILE A 13 15.28 -3.85 -4.98
N THR A 14 16.18 -3.44 -4.09
CA THR A 14 16.96 -2.20 -4.16
C THR A 14 18.44 -2.48 -3.88
N GLY A 15 19.32 -1.49 -4.07
CA GLY A 15 20.75 -1.60 -3.76
C GLY A 15 21.63 -1.64 -5.00
N VAL A 16 22.82 -2.25 -4.89
CA VAL A 16 23.87 -2.14 -5.91
C VAL A 16 23.38 -2.59 -7.30
N GLY A 17 23.52 -1.71 -8.29
CA GLY A 17 23.10 -1.93 -9.68
C GLY A 17 21.61 -1.71 -9.95
N ILE A 18 20.84 -1.18 -8.99
CA ILE A 18 19.42 -0.85 -9.13
C ILE A 18 19.23 0.63 -8.78
N THR A 19 18.70 1.42 -9.72
CA THR A 19 18.60 2.89 -9.57
C THR A 19 17.46 3.32 -8.64
N ASP A 20 16.33 2.60 -8.65
CA ASP A 20 15.16 2.89 -7.82
C ASP A 20 14.67 1.60 -7.16
N ILE A 21 13.60 0.98 -7.67
CA ILE A 21 13.09 -0.31 -7.17
C ILE A 21 12.86 -1.27 -8.35
N LYS A 22 13.37 -2.48 -8.22
CA LYS A 22 13.09 -3.58 -9.15
C LYS A 22 12.01 -4.50 -8.57
N LEU A 23 10.87 -4.57 -9.25
CA LEU A 23 9.80 -5.52 -8.94
C LEU A 23 9.98 -6.83 -9.70
N ALA A 24 9.98 -7.96 -8.98
CA ALA A 24 10.07 -9.29 -9.56
C ALA A 24 9.29 -10.33 -8.74
N LYS A 25 8.78 -11.38 -9.41
CA LYS A 25 8.24 -12.57 -8.74
C LYS A 25 9.33 -13.52 -8.23
N LYS A 26 10.49 -13.53 -8.90
CA LYS A 26 11.65 -14.34 -8.54
C LYS A 26 12.92 -13.64 -8.98
N ALA A 27 13.96 -13.67 -8.15
CA ALA A 27 15.21 -13.00 -8.46
C ALA A 27 16.39 -13.56 -7.66
N TRP A 28 17.58 -13.40 -8.22
CA TRP A 28 18.83 -13.53 -7.49
C TRP A 28 19.12 -12.22 -6.75
N ILE A 29 19.28 -12.31 -5.43
CA ILE A 29 19.69 -11.19 -4.58
C ILE A 29 21.21 -11.28 -4.40
N LEU A 30 21.93 -10.30 -4.93
CA LEU A 30 23.39 -10.19 -4.87
C LEU A 30 23.84 -9.48 -3.58
N PRO A 31 25.10 -9.61 -3.17
CA PRO A 31 25.65 -8.82 -2.06
C PRO A 31 25.47 -7.31 -2.32
N GLY A 32 25.02 -6.57 -1.31
CA GLY A 32 24.70 -5.15 -1.43
C GLY A 32 23.31 -4.84 -2.00
N GLN A 33 22.47 -5.87 -2.23
CA GLN A 33 21.06 -5.69 -2.57
C GLN A 33 20.15 -5.99 -1.37
N SER A 34 19.17 -5.13 -1.17
CA SER A 34 18.09 -5.30 -0.19
C SER A 34 16.85 -5.83 -0.90
N CYS A 35 16.13 -6.75 -0.25
CA CYS A 35 14.93 -7.35 -0.81
C CYS A 35 13.81 -7.42 0.22
N THR A 36 12.70 -6.76 -0.09
CA THR A 36 11.48 -6.69 0.71
C THR A 36 10.36 -7.42 -0.02
N VAL A 37 9.60 -8.23 0.70
CA VAL A 37 8.42 -8.93 0.17
C VAL A 37 7.17 -8.21 0.65
N PHE A 38 6.29 -7.87 -0.28
CA PHE A 38 4.98 -7.29 0.01
C PHE A 38 3.88 -8.11 -0.67
N ASP A 39 2.71 -8.13 -0.05
CA ASP A 39 1.52 -8.85 -0.53
C ASP A 39 0.58 -7.88 -1.26
N LEU A 40 -0.11 -8.37 -2.28
CA LEU A 40 -1.05 -7.62 -3.10
C LEU A 40 -2.50 -7.77 -2.67
N SER A 41 -2.77 -8.64 -1.68
CA SER A 41 -4.11 -8.91 -1.21
C SER A 41 -4.73 -7.62 -0.68
N PRO A 42 -5.93 -7.26 -1.15
CA PRO A 42 -6.57 -6.05 -0.71
C PRO A 42 -6.93 -6.17 0.78
N VAL A 43 -6.76 -5.06 1.51
CA VAL A 43 -7.03 -4.98 2.95
C VAL A 43 -8.27 -4.14 3.17
N ASN A 44 -9.11 -4.56 4.12
CA ASN A 44 -10.32 -3.82 4.49
C ASN A 44 -9.99 -2.82 5.59
N TYR A 45 -10.34 -1.56 5.33
CA TYR A 45 -10.15 -0.45 6.25
C TYR A 45 -11.53 0.11 6.61
N THR A 46 -11.77 0.25 7.92
CA THR A 46 -13.05 0.76 8.45
C THR A 46 -12.86 2.18 8.93
N PHE A 47 -13.72 3.08 8.47
CA PHE A 47 -13.69 4.49 8.83
C PHE A 47 -15.04 4.93 9.39
N GLN A 48 -14.99 5.86 10.32
CA GLN A 48 -16.16 6.54 10.86
C GLN A 48 -16.16 7.97 10.33
N VAL A 49 -16.90 8.19 9.25
CA VAL A 49 -16.94 9.50 8.59
C VAL A 49 -17.96 10.37 9.32
N GLN A 50 -17.54 11.55 9.75
CA GLN A 50 -18.45 12.56 10.28
C GLN A 50 -19.08 13.30 9.10
N ALA A 51 -20.41 13.22 9.00
CA ALA A 51 -21.18 13.86 7.94
C ALA A 51 -22.24 14.79 8.54
N MET A 52 -22.68 15.76 7.74
CA MET A 52 -23.76 16.67 8.09
C MET A 52 -24.95 16.43 7.15
N SER A 53 -26.16 16.31 7.71
CA SER A 53 -27.37 16.12 6.89
C SER A 53 -27.76 17.42 6.18
N ALA A 54 -28.68 17.33 5.22
CA ALA A 54 -29.27 18.52 4.59
C ALA A 54 -29.95 19.47 5.62
N GLU A 55 -30.40 18.91 6.75
CA GLU A 55 -31.01 19.65 7.87
C GLU A 55 -29.97 20.12 8.92
N LYS A 56 -28.67 19.99 8.62
CA LYS A 56 -27.54 20.37 9.48
C LYS A 56 -27.41 19.57 10.79
N LEU A 57 -27.88 18.33 10.82
CA LEU A 57 -27.65 17.44 11.95
C LEU A 57 -26.36 16.64 11.74
N PRO A 58 -25.44 16.58 12.72
CA PRO A 58 -24.23 15.76 12.63
C PRO A 58 -24.57 14.29 12.83
N PHE A 59 -24.00 13.43 12.01
CA PHE A 59 -24.12 11.97 12.15
C PHE A 59 -22.84 11.26 11.70
N VAL A 60 -22.65 10.03 12.17
CA VAL A 60 -21.48 9.21 11.85
C VAL A 60 -21.88 8.09 10.90
N LEU A 61 -21.22 8.04 9.75
CA LEU A 61 -21.38 6.98 8.74
C LEU A 61 -20.23 5.98 8.87
N PRO A 62 -20.49 4.73 9.30
CA PRO A 62 -19.50 3.68 9.23
C PRO A 62 -19.35 3.24 7.77
N ALA A 63 -18.15 3.36 7.22
CA ALA A 63 -17.82 2.91 5.86
C ALA A 63 -16.64 1.94 5.91
N VAL A 64 -16.69 0.91 5.06
CA VAL A 64 -15.58 -0.04 4.88
C VAL A 64 -15.07 0.10 3.46
N PHE A 65 -13.80 0.47 3.32
CA PHE A 65 -13.11 0.56 2.04
C PHE A 65 -12.11 -0.58 1.92
N THR A 66 -12.15 -1.27 0.78
CA THR A 66 -11.18 -2.29 0.43
C THR A 66 -10.08 -1.64 -0.40
N ILE A 67 -8.86 -1.59 0.12
CA ILE A 67 -7.73 -0.88 -0.50
C ILE A 67 -6.64 -1.88 -0.86
N GLY A 68 -6.18 -1.81 -2.11
CA GLY A 68 -5.10 -2.63 -2.62
C GLY A 68 -4.56 -2.07 -3.93
N PRO A 69 -3.37 -2.50 -4.35
CA PRO A 69 -2.80 -2.05 -5.62
C PRO A 69 -3.49 -2.71 -6.81
N ARG A 70 -3.46 -2.04 -7.95
CA ARG A 70 -3.82 -2.65 -9.24
C ARG A 70 -2.75 -3.64 -9.65
N ALA A 71 -3.09 -4.92 -9.71
CA ALA A 71 -2.14 -5.99 -10.00
C ALA A 71 -1.66 -6.01 -11.47
N ASP A 72 -2.46 -5.46 -12.38
CA ASP A 72 -2.21 -5.33 -13.81
C ASP A 72 -1.28 -4.15 -14.15
N ASP A 73 -1.17 -3.15 -13.27
CA ASP A 73 -0.41 -1.94 -13.52
C ASP A 73 0.91 -1.90 -12.74
N ARG A 74 2.02 -1.98 -13.46
CA ARG A 74 3.36 -2.01 -12.87
C ARG A 74 3.72 -0.71 -12.15
N GLU A 75 3.22 0.43 -12.62
CA GLU A 75 3.48 1.72 -11.95
C GLU A 75 2.75 1.81 -10.62
N SER A 76 1.48 1.39 -10.56
CA SER A 76 0.71 1.25 -9.33
C SER A 76 1.42 0.34 -8.33
N LEU A 77 1.94 -0.80 -8.78
CA LEU A 77 2.71 -1.71 -7.94
C LEU A 77 4.00 -1.08 -7.38
N LEU A 78 4.68 -0.25 -8.17
CA LEU A 78 5.88 0.47 -7.72
C LEU A 78 5.54 1.51 -6.66
N LYS A 79 4.48 2.30 -6.88
CA LYS A 79 3.98 3.29 -5.91
C LYS A 79 3.55 2.61 -4.62
N TYR A 80 2.83 1.49 -4.74
CA TYR A 80 2.42 0.67 -3.59
C TYR A 80 3.64 0.10 -2.84
N ALA A 81 4.63 -0.43 -3.55
CA ALA A 81 5.85 -0.93 -2.92
C ALA A 81 6.57 0.18 -2.13
N LYS A 82 6.63 1.41 -2.66
CA LYS A 82 7.18 2.58 -1.95
C LYS A 82 6.35 2.94 -0.71
N LEU A 83 5.02 2.96 -0.85
CA LEU A 83 4.08 3.23 0.25
C LEU A 83 4.11 2.16 1.34
N ILE A 84 4.47 0.92 1.03
CA ILE A 84 4.56 -0.16 2.04
C ILE A 84 6.00 -0.32 2.56
N SER A 85 7.02 0.05 1.78
CA SER A 85 8.42 -0.05 2.21
C SER A 85 8.85 1.06 3.17
N SER A 86 8.30 2.26 3.01
CA SER A 86 8.62 3.40 3.87
C SER A 86 7.93 3.34 5.24
N TYR A 87 7.02 2.39 5.43
CA TYR A 87 6.11 2.37 6.55
C TYR A 87 6.18 1.02 7.24
N ASP A 88 6.36 1.04 8.56
CA ASP A 88 6.17 -0.14 9.37
C ASP A 88 4.78 -0.70 9.06
N LYS A 89 4.70 -2.01 8.82
CA LYS A 89 3.48 -2.75 8.43
C LYS A 89 2.31 -2.60 9.42
N ASN A 90 2.52 -1.85 10.50
CA ASN A 90 1.62 -1.60 11.61
C ASN A 90 1.24 -0.11 11.76
N SER A 91 1.66 0.76 10.84
CA SER A 91 1.43 2.20 10.95
C SER A 91 0.03 2.55 10.41
N ASN A 92 -0.74 3.26 11.24
CA ASN A 92 -2.03 3.86 10.92
C ASN A 92 -1.95 4.90 9.79
N HIS A 93 -0.81 5.04 9.11
CA HIS A 93 -0.59 6.11 8.15
C HIS A 93 -1.45 5.96 6.89
N VAL A 94 -1.73 4.74 6.44
CA VAL A 94 -2.70 4.53 5.35
C VAL A 94 -4.11 4.97 5.80
N ASN A 95 -4.46 4.73 7.07
CA ASN A 95 -5.72 5.24 7.63
C ASN A 95 -5.73 6.77 7.68
N GLU A 96 -4.66 7.41 8.15
CA GLU A 96 -4.54 8.88 8.20
C GLU A 96 -4.61 9.51 6.81
N LEU A 97 -3.94 8.92 5.81
CA LEU A 97 -3.97 9.41 4.43
C LEU A 97 -5.39 9.33 3.86
N VAL A 98 -6.06 8.20 4.03
CA VAL A 98 -7.41 7.99 3.53
C VAL A 98 -8.41 8.87 4.28
N GLN A 99 -8.27 9.00 5.60
CA GLN A 99 -9.09 9.90 6.41
C GLN A 99 -8.89 11.35 5.99
N GLY A 100 -7.65 11.79 5.74
CA GLY A 100 -7.37 13.14 5.25
C GLY A 100 -7.94 13.41 3.86
N ILE A 101 -8.02 12.42 2.97
CA ILE A 101 -8.71 12.55 1.68
C ILE A 101 -10.23 12.70 1.89
N ILE A 102 -10.81 11.85 2.74
CA ILE A 102 -12.26 11.89 3.03
C ILE A 102 -12.66 13.20 3.72
N GLU A 103 -11.83 13.71 4.64
CA GLU A 103 -12.09 14.94 5.40
C GLU A 103 -11.70 16.21 4.63
N GLY A 104 -10.75 16.12 3.69
CA GLY A 104 -10.24 17.24 2.89
C GLY A 104 -10.98 17.49 1.57
N GLU A 105 -11.74 16.52 1.06
CA GLU A 105 -12.72 16.73 -0.02
C GLU A 105 -14.00 17.36 0.54
N THR A 106 -13.94 18.66 0.87
CA THR A 106 -15.11 19.53 1.14
C THR A 106 -15.13 20.71 0.20
#